data_AF-A0A538ETT2-F1
#
_entry.id   AF-A0A538ETT2-F1
#
_cell.length_a   1.000
_cell.length_b   1.000
_cell.length_c   1.000
_cell.angle_alpha   90.00
_cell.angle_beta   90.00
_cell.angle_gamma   90.00
#
_symmetry.space_group_name_H-M   'P 1'
#
loop_
_entity.id
_entity.type
_entity.pdbx_description
1 polymer ?
#
loop_
_entity_poly.entity_id
_entity_poly.type
_entity_poly.pdbx_seq_one_letter_code
_entity_poly.pdbx_strand_id
1 'polypeptide(L)'
;MEAASKARPASKPRDLAGDKAQRIVDAMRGSVARRGAAGSTFDHVAREAGVSRGLLHYYFGTKERLLVEVVRRDTDIRMAALDESLAGAHTADDLIDALVRSLEDIVEHDPDFVTLWFELFTVSRRNREIGVEVAALTRRTREHVAEVLAGKQREGVLRLHDRPDAVATILFSLADGIAMRMLLEPERDFAPTLRAGITCARALLTDGE
;
A
#
# COMPACT_ATOMS: atom_id res chain seq x y z
N MET A 1 -2.75 -46.02 6.26
CA MET A 1 -3.35 -45.39 7.46
C MET A 1 -2.90 -43.94 7.45
N GLU A 2 -3.62 -43.13 6.68
CA GLU A 2 -3.28 -41.76 6.30
C GLU A 2 -4.01 -40.79 7.23
N ALA A 3 -3.27 -40.08 8.08
CA ALA A 3 -3.84 -39.06 8.94
C ALA A 3 -4.03 -37.77 8.12
N ALA A 4 -5.23 -37.59 7.58
CA ALA A 4 -5.66 -36.38 6.92
C ALA A 4 -5.61 -35.18 7.90
N SER A 5 -4.67 -34.26 7.63
CA SER A 5 -4.59 -32.95 8.29
C SER A 5 -5.81 -32.11 7.92
N LYS A 6 -6.78 -32.03 8.85
CA LYS A 6 -7.97 -31.17 8.72
C LYS A 6 -7.53 -29.70 8.76
N ALA A 7 -7.60 -29.03 7.60
CA ALA A 7 -7.53 -27.59 7.52
C ALA A 7 -8.65 -26.98 8.40
N ARG A 8 -8.27 -26.07 9.32
CA ARG A 8 -9.22 -25.34 10.17
C ARG A 8 -10.10 -24.45 9.28
N PRO A 9 -11.42 -24.42 9.48
CA PRO A 9 -12.32 -23.61 8.67
C PRO A 9 -11.99 -22.12 8.85
N ALA A 10 -12.03 -21.38 7.74
CA ALA A 10 -11.92 -19.92 7.75
C ALA A 10 -13.03 -19.33 8.64
N SER A 11 -12.64 -18.60 9.70
CA SER A 11 -13.62 -18.00 10.61
C SER A 11 -14.40 -16.89 9.90
N LYS A 12 -15.68 -16.71 10.28
CA LYS A 12 -16.54 -15.59 9.87
C LYS A 12 -15.79 -14.25 9.79
N PRO A 13 -16.13 -13.35 8.85
CA PRO A 13 -15.56 -12.00 8.81
C PRO A 13 -15.77 -11.34 10.17
N ARG A 14 -14.67 -10.97 10.82
CA ARG A 14 -14.69 -10.37 12.16
C ARG A 14 -14.93 -8.88 11.98
N ASP A 15 -15.68 -8.27 12.89
CA ASP A 15 -15.88 -6.83 12.88
C ASP A 15 -14.56 -6.13 13.26
N LEU A 16 -13.85 -5.65 12.24
CA LEU A 16 -12.61 -4.88 12.37
C LEU A 16 -12.87 -3.37 12.48
N ALA A 17 -14.12 -2.91 12.38
CA ALA A 17 -14.48 -1.51 12.52
C ALA A 17 -14.61 -1.09 14.00
N GLY A 18 -14.66 -2.04 14.94
CA GLY A 18 -14.74 -1.75 16.37
C GLY A 18 -13.48 -1.08 16.93
N ASP A 19 -13.68 -0.20 17.93
CA ASP A 19 -12.62 0.56 18.62
C ASP A 19 -11.40 -0.29 19.04
N LYS A 20 -11.65 -1.47 19.62
CA LYS A 20 -10.55 -2.36 20.06
C LYS A 20 -9.71 -2.89 18.90
N ALA A 21 -10.33 -3.20 17.76
CA ALA A 21 -9.61 -3.67 16.58
C ALA A 21 -8.75 -2.53 16.01
N GLN A 22 -9.29 -1.33 15.90
CA GLN A 22 -8.55 -0.16 15.43
C GLN A 22 -7.36 0.18 16.33
N ARG A 23 -7.55 0.20 17.66
CA ARG A 23 -6.43 0.39 18.61
C ARG A 23 -5.33 -0.65 18.47
N ILE A 24 -5.66 -1.90 18.16
CA ILE A 24 -4.65 -2.94 17.90
C ILE A 24 -3.89 -2.65 16.61
N VAL A 25 -4.57 -2.21 15.55
CA VAL A 25 -3.94 -1.85 14.27
C VAL A 25 -3.01 -0.64 14.47
N ASP A 26 -3.45 0.39 15.18
CA ASP A 26 -2.64 1.57 15.50
C ASP A 26 -1.39 1.22 16.31
N ALA A 27 -1.56 0.40 17.36
CA ALA A 27 -0.45 -0.07 18.17
C ALA A 27 0.55 -0.92 17.37
N MET A 28 0.07 -1.75 16.43
CA MET A 28 0.97 -2.50 15.55
C MET A 28 1.72 -1.56 14.61
N ARG A 29 1.03 -0.61 13.97
CA ARG A 29 1.64 0.38 13.07
C ARG A 29 2.75 1.14 13.78
N GLY A 30 2.46 1.72 14.95
CA GLY A 30 3.44 2.45 15.75
C GLY A 30 4.57 1.57 16.28
N SER A 31 4.28 0.31 16.65
CA SER A 31 5.33 -0.64 17.05
C SER A 31 6.28 -0.93 15.90
N VAL A 32 5.78 -1.14 14.67
CA VAL A 32 6.62 -1.41 13.51
C VAL A 32 7.46 -0.21 13.13
N ALA A 33 6.88 0.99 13.08
CA ALA A 33 7.63 2.23 12.87
C ALA A 33 8.85 2.36 13.82
N ARG A 34 8.67 2.01 15.10
CA ARG A 34 9.75 2.13 16.11
C ARG A 34 10.71 0.95 16.20
N ARG A 35 10.29 -0.26 15.80
CA ARG A 35 10.99 -1.52 16.13
C ARG A 35 11.18 -2.47 14.95
N GLY A 36 10.66 -2.12 13.77
CA GLY A 36 10.47 -3.00 12.63
C GLY A 36 9.46 -4.13 12.89
N ALA A 37 9.07 -4.84 11.83
CA ALA A 37 8.17 -5.98 11.91
C ALA A 37 8.75 -7.14 12.73
N ALA A 38 10.08 -7.33 12.70
CA ALA A 38 10.75 -8.38 13.47
C ALA A 38 10.69 -8.12 14.99
N GLY A 39 10.94 -6.87 15.42
CA GLY A 39 10.92 -6.46 16.82
C GLY A 39 9.52 -6.24 17.40
N SER A 40 8.50 -6.16 16.55
CA SER A 40 7.10 -6.04 16.97
C SER A 40 6.54 -7.41 17.37
N THR A 41 6.04 -7.53 18.60
CA THR A 41 5.43 -8.77 19.13
C THR A 41 4.01 -8.52 19.59
N PHE A 42 3.17 -9.56 19.57
CA PHE A 42 1.81 -9.48 20.08
C PHE A 42 1.73 -9.04 21.55
N ASP A 43 2.69 -9.39 22.39
CA ASP A 43 2.71 -8.92 23.79
C ASP A 43 2.94 -7.41 23.87
N HIS A 44 3.83 -6.89 23.03
CA HIS A 44 4.11 -5.45 22.98
C HIS A 44 2.90 -4.67 22.46
N VAL A 45 2.30 -5.15 21.37
CA VAL A 45 1.11 -4.54 20.75
C VAL A 45 -0.10 -4.61 21.68
N ALA A 46 -0.32 -5.73 22.37
CA ALA A 46 -1.43 -5.87 23.32
C ALA A 46 -1.32 -4.87 24.47
N ARG A 47 -0.13 -4.72 25.04
CA ARG A 47 0.14 -3.74 26.10
C ARG A 47 -0.08 -2.31 25.60
N GLU A 48 0.40 -1.98 24.41
CA GLU A 48 0.26 -0.64 23.83
C GLU A 48 -1.20 -0.30 23.46
N ALA A 49 -1.95 -1.27 22.93
CA ALA A 49 -3.37 -1.11 22.62
C ALA A 49 -4.29 -1.14 23.87
N GLY A 50 -3.75 -1.51 25.04
CA GLY A 50 -4.52 -1.66 26.28
C GLY A 50 -5.53 -2.81 26.23
N VAL A 51 -5.17 -3.92 25.60
CA VAL A 51 -6.03 -5.11 25.42
C VAL A 51 -5.29 -6.40 25.81
N SER A 52 -6.02 -7.51 25.93
CA SER A 52 -5.40 -8.81 26.19
C SER A 52 -4.79 -9.40 24.90
N ARG A 53 -3.70 -10.17 25.04
CA ARG A 53 -3.11 -10.93 23.92
C ARG A 53 -4.11 -11.86 23.23
N GLY A 54 -5.03 -12.45 24.02
CA GLY A 54 -6.12 -13.28 23.49
C GLY A 54 -7.01 -12.53 22.51
N LEU A 55 -7.21 -11.22 22.71
CA LEU A 55 -8.00 -10.38 21.82
C LEU A 55 -7.32 -10.16 20.45
N LEU A 56 -5.98 -10.06 20.42
CA LEU A 56 -5.23 -9.97 19.15
C LEU A 56 -5.35 -11.26 18.35
N HIS A 57 -5.20 -12.42 19.01
CA HIS A 57 -5.43 -13.71 18.36
C HIS A 57 -6.89 -13.86 17.90
N TYR A 58 -7.84 -13.37 18.69
CA TYR A 58 -9.25 -13.37 18.32
C TYR A 58 -9.52 -12.53 17.06
N TYR A 59 -8.99 -11.32 16.94
CA TYR A 59 -9.22 -10.46 15.77
C TYR A 59 -8.37 -10.84 14.56
N PHE A 60 -7.06 -11.05 14.74
CA PHE A 60 -6.11 -11.13 13.63
C PHE A 60 -5.48 -12.51 13.45
N GLY A 61 -5.54 -13.36 14.47
CA GLY A 61 -4.96 -14.71 14.43
C GLY A 61 -3.44 -14.72 14.60
N THR A 62 -2.70 -14.14 13.66
CA THR A 62 -1.23 -14.08 13.66
C THR A 62 -0.72 -12.64 13.54
N LYS A 63 0.55 -12.44 13.89
CA LYS A 63 1.22 -11.14 13.75
C LYS A 63 1.28 -10.68 12.30
N GLU A 64 1.57 -11.60 11.40
CA GLU A 64 1.72 -11.32 9.99
C GLU A 64 0.37 -10.94 9.37
N ARG A 65 -0.73 -11.56 9.82
CA ARG A 65 -2.09 -11.13 9.42
C ARG A 65 -2.43 -9.75 9.95
N LEU A 66 -2.07 -9.43 11.19
CA LEU A 66 -2.23 -8.07 11.71
C LEU A 66 -1.40 -7.05 10.89
N LEU A 67 -0.19 -7.41 10.47
CA LEU A 67 0.63 -6.57 9.59
C LEU A 67 -0.03 -6.33 8.23
N VAL A 68 -0.65 -7.36 7.64
CA VAL A 68 -1.46 -7.22 6.41
C VAL A 68 -2.61 -6.23 6.63
N GLU A 69 -3.31 -6.31 7.75
CA GLU A 69 -4.41 -5.37 8.05
C GLU A 69 -3.91 -3.93 8.24
N VAL A 70 -2.75 -3.72 8.86
CA VAL A 70 -2.12 -2.39 8.96
C VAL A 70 -1.87 -1.82 7.58
N VAL A 71 -1.18 -2.57 6.71
CA VAL A 71 -0.85 -2.10 5.36
C VAL A 71 -2.12 -1.90 4.54
N ARG A 72 -3.10 -2.80 4.64
CA ARG A 72 -4.40 -2.65 3.95
C ARG A 72 -5.08 -1.33 4.33
N ARG A 73 -5.20 -1.04 5.63
CA ARG A 73 -5.83 0.20 6.11
C ARG A 73 -5.07 1.43 5.61
N ASP A 74 -3.75 1.42 5.68
CA ASP A 74 -2.93 2.53 5.21
C ASP A 74 -3.03 2.73 3.69
N THR A 75 -3.09 1.63 2.93
CA THR A 75 -3.36 1.66 1.48
C THR A 75 -4.74 2.24 1.20
N ASP A 76 -5.79 1.83 1.92
CA ASP A 76 -7.15 2.32 1.71
C ASP A 76 -7.25 3.84 1.98
N ILE A 77 -6.61 4.33 3.05
CA ILE A 77 -6.55 5.78 3.37
C ILE A 77 -5.86 6.56 2.24
N ARG A 78 -4.72 6.06 1.77
CA ARG A 78 -3.95 6.71 0.68
C ARG A 78 -4.70 6.69 -0.63
N MET A 79 -5.36 5.58 -0.95
CA MET A 79 -6.16 5.45 -2.15
C MET A 79 -7.34 6.42 -2.13
N ALA A 80 -8.00 6.62 -0.99
CA ALA A 80 -9.06 7.62 -0.88
C ALA A 80 -8.55 9.06 -1.14
N ALA A 81 -7.39 9.42 -0.60
CA ALA A 81 -6.78 10.73 -0.84
C ALA A 81 -6.32 10.92 -2.30
N LEU A 82 -5.78 9.86 -2.91
CA LEU A 82 -5.42 9.86 -4.32
C LEU A 82 -6.67 9.97 -5.21
N ASP A 83 -7.74 9.25 -4.90
CA ASP A 83 -9.00 9.33 -5.64
C ASP A 83 -9.60 10.73 -5.65
N GLU A 84 -9.58 11.41 -4.50
CA GLU A 84 -10.02 12.81 -4.41
C GLU A 84 -9.18 13.71 -5.33
N SER A 85 -7.86 13.54 -5.31
CA SER A 85 -6.94 14.29 -6.18
C SER A 85 -7.15 14.00 -7.66
N LEU A 86 -7.39 12.72 -8.02
CA LEU A 86 -7.61 12.28 -9.40
C LEU A 86 -8.99 12.69 -9.92
N ALA A 87 -10.01 12.77 -9.05
CA ALA A 87 -11.33 13.25 -9.43
C ALA A 87 -11.26 14.70 -9.95
N GLY A 88 -10.46 15.55 -9.30
CA GLY A 88 -10.22 16.94 -9.71
C GLY A 88 -9.27 17.14 -10.89
N ALA A 89 -8.64 16.08 -11.42
CA ALA A 89 -7.73 16.17 -12.55
C ALA A 89 -8.48 16.27 -13.89
N HIS A 90 -8.20 17.31 -14.68
CA HIS A 90 -8.86 17.59 -15.95
C HIS A 90 -7.91 17.47 -17.16
N THR A 91 -6.62 17.33 -16.90
CA THR A 91 -5.58 17.07 -17.89
C THR A 91 -4.67 15.93 -17.44
N ALA A 92 -3.88 15.38 -18.37
CA ALA A 92 -2.84 14.40 -18.01
C ALA A 92 -1.79 14.99 -17.04
N ASP A 93 -1.45 16.27 -17.19
CA ASP A 93 -0.50 16.94 -16.30
C ASP A 93 -1.06 17.08 -14.88
N ASP A 94 -2.35 17.41 -14.71
CA ASP A 94 -2.99 17.43 -13.37
C ASP A 94 -2.89 16.07 -12.67
N LEU A 95 -3.06 14.98 -13.44
CA LEU A 95 -2.98 13.61 -12.94
C LEU A 95 -1.55 13.27 -12.52
N ILE A 96 -0.56 13.62 -13.35
CA ILE A 96 0.85 13.40 -13.03
C ILE A 96 1.24 14.20 -11.78
N ASP A 97 0.81 15.46 -11.69
CA ASP A 97 1.06 16.31 -10.53
C ASP A 97 0.42 15.74 -9.26
N ALA A 98 -0.78 15.16 -9.35
CA ALA A 98 -1.42 14.47 -8.22
C ALA A 98 -0.61 13.25 -7.75
N LEU A 99 -0.05 12.46 -8.69
CA LEU A 99 0.81 11.33 -8.37
C LEU A 99 2.14 11.76 -7.73
N VAL A 100 2.75 12.83 -8.25
CA VAL A 100 4.00 13.40 -7.70
C VAL A 100 3.77 13.92 -6.28
N ARG A 101 2.71 14.71 -6.07
CA ARG A 101 2.35 15.20 -4.73
C ARG A 101 2.09 14.07 -3.75
N SER A 102 1.39 13.01 -4.19
CA SER A 102 1.14 11.83 -3.35
C SER A 102 2.44 11.12 -2.95
N LEU A 103 3.39 10.98 -3.89
CA LEU A 103 4.71 10.41 -3.62
C LEU A 103 5.51 11.26 -2.62
N GLU A 104 5.58 12.57 -2.85
CA GLU A 104 6.29 13.51 -1.98
C GLU A 104 5.69 13.52 -0.56
N ASP A 105 4.36 13.58 -0.45
CA ASP A 105 3.66 13.55 0.83
C ASP A 105 3.95 12.27 1.63
N ILE A 106 3.97 11.10 0.96
CA ILE A 106 4.32 9.83 1.61
C ILE A 106 5.75 9.89 2.16
N VAL A 107 6.70 10.40 1.38
CA VAL A 107 8.11 10.42 1.78
C VAL A 107 8.35 11.43 2.90
N GLU A 108 7.73 12.61 2.84
CA GLU A 108 7.93 13.69 3.79
C GLU A 108 7.19 13.46 5.11
N HIS A 109 5.92 13.02 5.06
CA HIS A 109 5.05 13.01 6.23
C HIS A 109 4.80 11.60 6.81
N ASP A 110 5.00 10.53 6.03
CA ASP A 110 4.75 9.16 6.51
C ASP A 110 5.68 8.11 5.85
N PRO A 111 7.01 8.27 5.96
CA PRO A 111 8.00 7.38 5.36
C PRO A 111 7.92 5.94 5.89
N ASP A 112 7.34 5.76 7.08
CA ASP A 112 7.11 4.46 7.71
C ASP A 112 6.21 3.55 6.87
N PHE A 113 5.29 4.12 6.08
CA PHE A 113 4.46 3.33 5.18
C PHE A 113 5.29 2.59 4.11
N VAL A 114 6.28 3.26 3.54
CA VAL A 114 7.18 2.66 2.54
C VAL A 114 7.99 1.53 3.18
N THR A 115 8.49 1.76 4.39
CA THR A 115 9.21 0.74 5.17
C THR A 115 8.31 -0.48 5.45
N LEU A 116 7.10 -0.24 5.95
CA LEU A 116 6.08 -1.26 6.20
C LEU A 116 5.76 -2.08 4.95
N TRP A 117 5.63 -1.42 3.80
CA TRP A 117 5.39 -2.08 2.51
C TRP A 117 6.51 -3.06 2.15
N PHE A 118 7.77 -2.65 2.25
CA PHE A 118 8.92 -3.51 1.95
C PHE A 118 9.13 -4.64 2.96
N GLU A 119 8.85 -4.39 4.25
CA GLU A 119 8.86 -5.45 5.27
C GLU A 119 7.79 -6.50 4.97
N LEU A 120 6.56 -6.07 4.65
CA LEU A 120 5.47 -6.97 4.30
C LEU A 120 5.78 -7.77 3.02
N PHE A 121 6.35 -7.14 2.00
CA PHE A 121 6.87 -7.83 0.81
C PHE A 121 7.83 -8.94 1.22
N THR A 122 8.82 -8.65 2.06
CA THR A 122 9.81 -9.63 2.52
C THR A 122 9.17 -10.79 3.30
N VAL A 123 8.20 -10.51 4.18
CA VAL A 123 7.43 -11.53 4.91
C VAL A 123 6.67 -12.44 3.93
N SER A 124 6.02 -11.84 2.93
CA SER A 124 5.22 -12.54 1.92
C SER A 124 6.03 -13.56 1.12
N ARG A 125 7.34 -13.32 0.93
CA ARG A 125 8.25 -14.24 0.23
C ARG A 125 8.51 -15.53 1.01
N ARG A 126 8.32 -15.52 2.32
CA ARG A 126 8.62 -16.65 3.22
C ARG A 126 7.36 -17.32 3.76
N ASN A 127 6.21 -16.66 3.68
CA ASN A 127 4.93 -17.17 4.16
C ASN A 127 3.90 -17.15 3.03
N ARG A 128 3.54 -18.34 2.52
CA ARG A 128 2.60 -18.49 1.39
C ARG A 128 1.22 -17.90 1.66
N GLU A 129 0.71 -18.05 2.88
CA GLU A 129 -0.61 -17.51 3.26
C GLU A 129 -0.62 -15.98 3.16
N ILE A 130 0.41 -15.34 3.70
CA ILE A 130 0.58 -13.89 3.62
C ILE A 130 0.88 -13.45 2.18
N GLY A 131 1.62 -14.25 1.42
CA GLY A 131 1.82 -14.06 -0.02
C GLY A 131 0.52 -13.91 -0.80
N VAL A 132 -0.49 -14.72 -0.48
CA VAL A 132 -1.82 -14.63 -1.12
C VAL A 132 -2.53 -13.33 -0.76
N GLU A 133 -2.50 -12.94 0.52
CA GLU A 133 -3.14 -11.71 1.00
C GLU A 133 -2.49 -10.45 0.41
N VAL A 134 -1.15 -10.39 0.36
CA VAL A 134 -0.40 -9.28 -0.23
C VAL A 134 -0.66 -9.19 -1.73
N ALA A 135 -0.64 -10.33 -2.44
CA ALA A 135 -0.96 -10.35 -3.87
C ALA A 135 -2.40 -9.89 -4.15
N ALA A 136 -3.35 -10.20 -3.27
CA ALA A 136 -4.72 -9.72 -3.38
C ALA A 136 -4.82 -8.21 -3.13
N LEU A 137 -4.07 -7.67 -2.16
CA LEU A 137 -3.99 -6.23 -1.89
C LEU A 137 -3.41 -5.48 -3.10
N THR A 138 -2.23 -5.87 -3.60
CA THR A 138 -1.61 -5.23 -4.77
C THR A 138 -2.51 -5.29 -6.01
N ARG A 139 -3.19 -6.43 -6.22
CA ARG A 139 -4.13 -6.60 -7.33
C ARG A 139 -5.29 -5.60 -7.23
N ARG A 140 -5.92 -5.50 -6.06
CA ARG A 140 -7.04 -4.57 -5.83
C ARG A 140 -6.63 -3.14 -6.09
N THR A 141 -5.50 -2.70 -5.54
CA THR A 141 -4.97 -1.34 -5.72
C THR A 141 -4.69 -1.06 -7.20
N ARG A 142 -4.08 -2.00 -7.91
CA ARG A 142 -3.83 -1.87 -9.36
C ARG A 142 -5.12 -1.81 -10.17
N GLU A 143 -6.08 -2.70 -9.91
CA GLU A 143 -7.36 -2.74 -10.61
C GLU A 143 -8.13 -1.44 -10.42
N HIS A 144 -8.17 -0.91 -9.21
CA HIS A 144 -8.79 0.38 -8.92
C HIS A 144 -8.15 1.54 -9.70
N VAL A 145 -6.82 1.71 -9.65
CA VAL A 145 -6.16 2.77 -10.41
C VAL A 145 -6.33 2.59 -11.92
N ALA A 146 -6.30 1.35 -12.40
CA ALA A 146 -6.57 1.05 -13.81
C ALA A 146 -7.98 1.48 -14.24
N GLU A 147 -8.99 1.28 -13.38
CA GLU A 147 -10.36 1.74 -13.62
C GLU A 147 -10.46 3.28 -13.67
N VAL A 148 -9.78 3.98 -12.76
CA VAL A 148 -9.71 5.45 -12.77
C VAL A 148 -9.04 5.96 -14.06
N LEU A 149 -7.89 5.41 -14.45
CA LEU A 149 -7.19 5.76 -15.68
C LEU A 149 -8.06 5.49 -16.93
N ALA A 150 -8.75 4.35 -16.97
CA ALA A 150 -9.68 4.03 -18.04
C ALA A 150 -10.88 5.00 -18.09
N GLY A 151 -11.35 5.46 -16.93
CA GLY A 151 -12.35 6.53 -16.80
C GLY A 151 -11.88 7.82 -17.44
N LYS A 152 -10.71 8.32 -17.03
CA LYS A 152 -10.10 9.54 -17.59
C LYS A 152 -9.83 9.44 -19.09
N GLN A 153 -9.46 8.27 -19.59
CA GLN A 153 -9.36 8.04 -21.04
C GLN A 153 -10.71 8.17 -21.75
N ARG A 154 -11.80 7.61 -21.20
CA ARG A 154 -13.15 7.72 -21.77
C ARG A 154 -13.67 9.16 -21.76
N GLU A 155 -13.26 9.95 -20.78
CA GLU A 155 -13.55 11.38 -20.67
C GLU A 155 -12.72 12.24 -21.64
N GLY A 156 -11.71 11.67 -22.30
CA GLY A 156 -10.80 12.38 -23.19
C GLY A 156 -9.73 13.22 -22.47
N VAL A 157 -9.56 13.03 -21.16
CA VAL A 157 -8.57 13.74 -20.32
C VAL A 157 -7.14 13.30 -20.63
N LEU A 158 -6.97 12.03 -20.98
CA LEU A 158 -5.68 11.40 -21.26
C LEU A 158 -5.82 10.34 -22.35
N ARG A 159 -4.68 9.84 -22.83
CA ARG A 159 -4.61 8.69 -23.75
C ARG A 159 -3.57 7.70 -23.24
N LEU A 160 -4.01 6.49 -22.93
CA LEU A 160 -3.11 5.42 -22.51
C LEU A 160 -2.50 4.74 -23.73
N HIS A 161 -1.19 4.54 -23.70
CA HIS A 161 -0.44 3.81 -24.76
C HIS A 161 -0.51 2.29 -24.64
N ASP A 162 -0.98 1.79 -23.50
CA ASP A 162 -1.16 0.37 -23.25
C ASP A 162 -2.42 0.15 -22.40
N ARG A 163 -2.67 -1.09 -21.99
CA ARG A 163 -3.77 -1.44 -21.10
C ARG A 163 -3.66 -0.65 -19.78
N PRO A 164 -4.79 -0.17 -19.23
CA PRO A 164 -4.78 0.62 -17.99
C PRO A 164 -4.07 -0.05 -16.81
N ASP A 165 -4.16 -1.37 -16.69
CA ASP A 165 -3.48 -2.11 -15.61
C ASP A 165 -1.96 -2.20 -15.78
N ALA A 166 -1.48 -2.26 -17.03
CA ALA A 166 -0.05 -2.22 -17.35
C ALA A 166 0.51 -0.82 -17.05
N VAL A 167 -0.20 0.23 -17.47
CA VAL A 167 0.17 1.62 -17.16
C VAL A 167 0.20 1.85 -15.65
N ALA A 168 -0.84 1.47 -14.93
CA ALA A 168 -0.88 1.58 -13.46
C ALA A 168 0.30 0.84 -12.80
N THR A 169 0.65 -0.36 -13.29
CA THR A 169 1.81 -1.12 -12.79
C THR A 169 3.12 -0.35 -12.97
N ILE A 170 3.34 0.28 -14.12
CA ILE A 170 4.55 1.07 -14.36
C ILE A 170 4.58 2.33 -13.51
N LEU A 171 3.44 3.03 -13.35
CA LEU A 171 3.35 4.21 -12.48
C LEU A 171 3.68 3.86 -11.02
N PHE A 172 3.13 2.76 -10.49
CA PHE A 172 3.49 2.28 -9.15
C PHE A 172 4.97 1.88 -9.07
N SER A 173 5.51 1.21 -10.08
CA SER A 173 6.92 0.80 -10.09
C SER A 173 7.87 2.01 -10.07
N LEU A 174 7.50 3.10 -10.77
CA LEU A 174 8.23 4.37 -10.71
C LEU A 174 8.13 4.98 -9.32
N ALA A 175 6.91 5.11 -8.77
CA ALA A 175 6.69 5.69 -7.45
C ALA A 175 7.43 4.92 -6.33
N ASP A 176 7.26 3.61 -6.25
CA ASP A 176 7.93 2.74 -5.28
C ASP A 176 9.46 2.83 -5.40
N GLY A 177 9.95 2.84 -6.65
CA GLY A 177 11.38 2.92 -6.93
C GLY A 177 11.98 4.27 -6.53
N ILE A 178 11.27 5.38 -6.76
CA ILE A 178 11.72 6.72 -6.39
C ILE A 178 11.63 6.89 -4.87
N ALA A 179 10.50 6.54 -4.24
CA ALA A 179 10.31 6.60 -2.78
C ALA A 179 11.42 5.86 -2.04
N MET A 180 11.71 4.62 -2.46
CA MET A 180 12.79 3.83 -1.87
C MET A 180 14.14 4.54 -1.94
N ARG A 181 14.47 5.18 -3.07
CA ARG A 181 15.74 5.89 -3.24
C ARG A 181 15.79 7.17 -2.41
N MET A 182 14.70 7.91 -2.33
CA MET A 182 14.60 9.10 -1.48
C MET A 182 14.86 8.77 0.00
N LEU A 183 14.35 7.62 0.47
CA LEU A 183 14.60 7.17 1.85
C LEU A 183 16.02 6.62 2.06
N LEU A 184 16.65 6.06 1.02
CA LEU A 184 18.03 5.56 1.09
C LEU A 184 19.08 6.69 1.01
N GLU A 185 18.77 7.77 0.29
CA GLU A 185 19.68 8.88 0.01
C GLU A 185 19.04 10.25 0.35
N PRO A 186 18.59 10.51 1.59
CA PRO A 186 17.74 11.68 1.91
C PRO A 186 18.38 13.04 1.61
N GLU A 187 19.71 13.12 1.59
CA GLU A 187 20.46 14.36 1.31
C GLU A 187 20.66 14.64 -0.19
N ARG A 188 20.25 13.70 -1.07
CA ARG A 188 20.44 13.82 -2.52
C ARG A 188 19.33 14.66 -3.14
N ASP A 189 19.68 15.52 -4.10
CA ASP A 189 18.69 16.20 -4.94
C ASP A 189 17.99 15.20 -5.88
N PHE A 190 16.70 14.96 -5.61
CA PHE A 190 15.83 14.10 -6.42
C PHE A 190 15.04 14.85 -7.49
N ALA A 191 15.12 16.18 -7.59
CA ALA A 191 14.40 16.93 -8.60
C ALA A 191 14.69 16.45 -10.05
N PRO A 192 15.94 16.11 -10.44
CA PRO A 192 16.20 15.51 -11.75
C PRO A 192 15.52 14.15 -11.95
N THR A 193 15.47 13.32 -10.91
CA THR A 193 14.81 12.00 -10.95
C THR A 193 13.30 12.13 -11.06
N LEU A 194 12.69 13.06 -10.32
CA LEU A 194 11.26 13.36 -10.43
C LEU A 194 10.91 13.87 -11.82
N ARG A 195 11.70 14.80 -12.39
CA ARG A 195 11.50 15.26 -13.78
C ARG A 195 11.55 14.11 -14.78
N ALA A 196 12.51 13.21 -14.67
CA ALA A 196 12.58 12.03 -15.53
C ALA A 196 11.38 11.09 -15.34
N GLY A 197 10.94 10.88 -14.09
CA GLY A 197 9.72 10.14 -13.77
C GLY A 197 8.46 10.75 -14.40
N ILE A 198 8.32 12.08 -14.33
CA ILE A 198 7.25 12.84 -14.98
C ILE A 198 7.29 12.65 -16.49
N THR A 199 8.46 12.71 -17.12
CA THR A 199 8.59 12.43 -18.56
C THR A 199 8.12 11.02 -18.91
N CYS A 200 8.50 10.00 -18.13
CA CYS A 200 8.03 8.63 -18.33
C CYS A 200 6.51 8.52 -18.15
N ALA A 201 5.94 9.15 -17.11
CA ALA A 201 4.51 9.15 -16.87
C ALA A 201 3.75 9.84 -18.01
N ARG A 202 4.23 11.00 -18.49
CA ARG A 202 3.63 11.72 -19.62
C ARG A 202 3.62 10.86 -20.88
N ALA A 203 4.74 10.20 -21.20
CA ALA A 203 4.82 9.30 -22.35
C ALA A 203 3.84 8.11 -22.28
N LEU A 204 3.33 7.75 -21.09
CA LEU A 204 2.31 6.71 -20.93
C LEU A 204 0.87 7.24 -21.00
N LEU A 205 0.67 8.55 -20.81
CA LEU A 205 -0.63 9.19 -20.57
C LEU A 205 -1.03 10.22 -21.64
N THR A 206 -0.12 10.65 -22.51
CA THR A 206 -0.37 11.61 -23.58
C THR A 206 0.11 11.08 -24.91
N ASP A 207 -0.36 11.64 -26.02
CA ASP A 207 0.31 11.44 -27.31
C ASP A 207 1.78 11.90 -27.19
N GLY A 208 2.71 11.04 -27.62
CA GLY A 208 4.11 11.42 -27.69
C GLY A 208 4.28 12.48 -28.77
N GLU A 209 4.70 13.68 -28.38
CA GLU A 209 5.31 14.62 -29.33
C GLU A 209 6.75 14.23 -29.62
#